data_AF-A0A0F9IST1-F1
#
_entry.id   AF-A0A0F9IST1-F1
#
_cell.length_a   1.000
_cell.length_b   1.000
_cell.length_c   1.000
_cell.angle_alpha   90.00
_cell.angle_beta   90.00
_cell.angle_gamma   90.00
#
_symmetry.space_group_name_H-M   'P 1'
#
loop_
_entity.id
_entity.type
_entity.pdbx_description
1 polymer ?
#
loop_
_entity_poly.entity_id
_entity_poly.type
_entity_poly.pdbx_seq_one_letter_code
_entity_poly.pdbx_strand_id
1 'polypeptide(L)'
;MNLRSKINVRVKQLWKQKIFRYAVLLHSFYLILSIILFFVYFREKNDFIIFYHVGDIFINDITHLYNQSNYLWDFRYFPLSALFFIPFSILNFEAAFVVFTIFNLLLNILISIILYKIIMIIKSKNNGDDDKRVVKYICIYLMGLPHVLNYIYGQINLYITLFLLTSLYIFL
;
A
#
# COMPACT_ATOMS: atom_id res chain seq x y z
N MET A 1 -26.67 -4.58 15.68
CA MET A 1 -25.19 -4.66 15.85
C MET A 1 -24.53 -3.39 15.30
N ASN A 2 -23.74 -2.68 16.10
CA ASN A 2 -22.97 -1.53 15.62
C ASN A 2 -21.84 -1.95 14.67
N LEU A 3 -21.25 -1.01 13.92
CA LEU A 3 -20.20 -1.31 12.93
C LEU A 3 -18.99 -2.03 13.54
N ARG A 4 -18.51 -1.59 14.71
CA ARG A 4 -17.38 -2.19 15.43
C ARG A 4 -17.63 -3.67 15.75
N SER A 5 -18.85 -4.01 16.18
CA SER A 5 -19.21 -5.40 16.45
C SER A 5 -19.19 -6.28 15.20
N LYS A 6 -19.64 -5.75 14.04
CA LYS A 6 -19.59 -6.47 12.75
C LYS A 6 -18.15 -6.74 12.32
N ILE A 7 -17.28 -5.74 12.42
CA ILE A 7 -15.85 -5.86 12.10
C ILE A 7 -15.19 -6.91 12.99
N ASN A 8 -15.40 -6.83 14.31
CA ASN A 8 -14.82 -7.78 15.25
C ASN A 8 -15.23 -9.24 14.96
N VAL A 9 -16.51 -9.48 14.67
CA VAL A 9 -16.99 -10.82 14.29
C VAL A 9 -16.31 -11.29 13.01
N ARG A 10 -16.22 -10.42 12.00
CA ARG A 10 -15.58 -10.76 10.72
C ARG A 10 -14.10 -11.08 10.89
N VAL A 11 -13.35 -10.29 11.64
CA VAL A 11 -11.92 -10.54 11.92
C VAL A 11 -11.76 -11.88 12.63
N LYS A 12 -12.59 -12.18 13.64
CA LYS A 12 -12.56 -13.48 14.33
C LYS A 12 -12.83 -14.64 13.37
N GLN A 13 -13.75 -14.49 12.42
CA GLN A 13 -14.03 -15.51 11.40
C GLN A 13 -12.85 -15.70 10.44
N LEU A 14 -12.25 -14.62 9.95
CA LEU A 14 -11.07 -14.65 9.07
C LEU A 14 -9.89 -15.33 9.78
N TRP A 15 -9.66 -15.00 11.05
CA TRP A 15 -8.56 -15.56 11.85
C TRP A 15 -8.62 -17.09 12.01
N LYS A 16 -9.81 -17.70 11.93
CA LYS A 16 -9.96 -19.16 11.95
C LYS A 16 -9.28 -19.80 10.73
N GLN A 17 -9.23 -19.11 9.59
CA GLN A 17 -8.59 -19.61 8.38
C GLN A 17 -7.06 -19.58 8.55
N LYS A 18 -6.40 -20.74 8.38
CA LYS A 18 -4.93 -20.84 8.50
C LYS A 18 -4.20 -19.90 7.52
N ILE A 19 -4.67 -19.86 6.27
CA ILE A 19 -4.06 -19.03 5.22
C ILE A 19 -4.11 -17.53 5.54
N PHE A 20 -5.19 -17.06 6.17
CA PHE A 20 -5.31 -15.67 6.59
C PHE A 20 -4.24 -15.31 7.63
N ARG A 21 -4.02 -16.19 8.60
CA ARG A 21 -2.96 -16.01 9.60
C ARG A 21 -1.57 -15.99 8.96
N TYR A 22 -1.30 -16.89 8.02
CA TYR A 22 -0.02 -16.89 7.29
C TYR A 22 0.16 -15.62 6.47
N ALA A 23 -0.88 -15.13 5.78
CA ALA A 23 -0.80 -13.88 5.05
C ALA A 23 -0.51 -12.69 5.95
N VAL A 24 -1.19 -12.57 7.10
CA VAL A 24 -0.94 -11.49 8.07
C VAL A 24 0.50 -11.55 8.61
N LEU A 25 0.96 -12.73 9.01
CA LEU A 25 2.33 -12.92 9.55
C LEU A 25 3.38 -12.59 8.49
N LEU A 26 3.21 -13.10 7.28
CA LEU A 26 4.16 -12.89 6.18
C LEU A 26 4.20 -11.42 5.76
N HIS A 27 3.06 -10.75 5.66
CA HIS A 27 3.01 -9.34 5.29
C HIS A 27 3.58 -8.43 6.38
N SER A 28 3.38 -8.79 7.65
CA SER A 28 4.04 -8.12 8.78
C SER A 28 5.55 -8.34 8.76
N PHE A 29 6.00 -9.53 8.37
CA PHE A 29 7.41 -9.83 8.17
C PHE A 29 8.00 -8.99 7.03
N TYR A 30 7.29 -8.84 5.89
CA TYR A 30 7.72 -7.97 4.79
C TYR A 30 7.92 -6.53 5.25
N LEU A 31 7.01 -5.99 6.06
CA LEU A 31 7.14 -4.66 6.65
C LEU A 31 8.44 -4.52 7.46
N ILE A 32 8.64 -5.42 8.44
CA ILE A 32 9.80 -5.37 9.34
C ILE A 32 11.10 -5.54 8.56
N LEU A 33 11.14 -6.54 7.66
CA LEU A 33 12.30 -6.81 6.82
C LEU A 33 12.66 -5.59 5.97
N SER A 34 11.68 -4.91 5.39
CA SER A 34 11.92 -3.74 4.54
C SER A 34 12.49 -2.57 5.34
N ILE A 35 12.01 -2.35 6.57
CA ILE A 35 12.57 -1.34 7.47
C ILE A 35 14.04 -1.65 7.79
N ILE A 36 14.36 -2.89 8.17
CA ILE A 36 15.74 -3.30 8.45
C ILE A 36 16.63 -3.11 7.21
N LEU A 37 16.19 -3.62 6.06
CA LEU A 37 16.96 -3.56 4.82
C LEU A 37 17.19 -2.12 4.33
N PHE A 38 16.21 -1.23 4.51
CA PHE A 38 16.37 0.18 4.23
C PHE A 38 17.51 0.80 5.05
N PHE A 39 17.50 0.62 6.37
CA PHE A 39 18.51 1.21 7.26
C PHE A 39 19.90 0.61 7.09
N VAL A 40 20.01 -0.66 6.65
CA VAL A 40 21.30 -1.34 6.51
C VAL A 40 21.90 -1.22 5.11
N TYR A 41 21.09 -1.30 4.05
CA TYR A 41 21.60 -1.49 2.68
C TYR A 41 20.99 -0.57 1.63
N PHE A 42 19.70 -0.24 1.72
CA PHE A 42 18.97 0.36 0.59
C PHE A 42 18.65 1.84 0.76
N ARG A 43 19.14 2.51 1.80
CA ARG A 43 18.85 3.93 2.08
C ARG A 43 18.95 4.82 0.84
N GLU A 44 20.07 4.74 0.11
CA GLU A 44 20.36 5.55 -1.08
C GLU A 44 19.84 4.95 -2.40
N LYS A 45 19.25 3.75 -2.34
CA LYS A 45 18.75 2.98 -3.50
C LYS A 45 17.23 2.88 -3.53
N ASN A 46 16.55 3.70 -2.72
CA ASN A 46 15.13 3.59 -2.46
C ASN A 46 14.38 4.75 -3.13
N ASP A 47 13.33 4.43 -3.90
CA ASP A 47 12.54 5.40 -4.66
C ASP A 47 11.83 6.40 -3.74
N PHE A 48 11.62 6.06 -2.46
CA PHE A 48 11.05 6.97 -1.46
C PHE A 48 11.84 8.27 -1.31
N ILE A 49 13.15 8.28 -1.57
CA ILE A 49 13.94 9.51 -1.57
C ILE A 49 13.33 10.56 -2.51
N ILE A 50 12.96 10.15 -3.73
CA ILE A 50 12.36 11.04 -4.73
C ILE A 50 11.05 11.59 -4.17
N PHE A 51 10.20 10.72 -3.65
CA PHE A 51 8.87 11.09 -3.15
C PHE A 51 8.93 12.01 -1.93
N TYR A 52 9.92 11.81 -1.06
CA TYR A 52 10.20 12.70 0.07
C TYR A 52 10.63 14.09 -0.39
N HIS A 53 11.53 14.20 -1.37
CA HIS A 53 11.94 15.51 -1.89
C HIS A 53 10.81 16.22 -2.65
N VAL A 54 10.01 15.46 -3.38
CA VAL A 54 8.89 15.99 -4.16
C VAL A 54 7.87 16.71 -3.27
N GLY A 55 7.53 16.16 -2.10
CA GLY A 55 6.58 16.82 -1.21
C GLY A 55 7.14 18.09 -0.58
N ASP A 56 8.44 18.13 -0.29
CA ASP A 56 9.13 19.35 0.17
C ASP A 56 9.15 20.45 -0.91
N ILE A 57 9.56 20.10 -2.13
CA ILE A 57 9.60 21.01 -3.27
C ILE A 57 8.19 21.54 -3.58
N PHE A 58 7.15 20.71 -3.48
CA PHE A 58 5.78 21.14 -3.75
C PHE A 58 5.33 22.27 -2.81
N ILE A 59 5.73 22.24 -1.54
CA ILE A 59 5.35 23.25 -0.54
C ILE A 59 6.18 24.52 -0.71
N ASN A 60 7.48 24.36 -0.98
CA ASN A 60 8.44 25.46 -0.91
C ASN A 60 8.64 26.16 -2.28
N ASP A 61 8.70 25.40 -3.37
CA ASP A 61 8.88 25.94 -4.73
C ASP A 61 8.45 24.94 -5.81
N ILE A 62 7.14 24.88 -6.08
CA ILE A 62 6.57 23.98 -7.08
C ILE A 62 7.11 24.21 -8.50
N THR A 63 7.68 25.39 -8.81
CA THR A 63 8.24 25.66 -10.15
C THR A 63 9.46 24.79 -10.45
N HIS A 64 10.11 24.28 -9.39
CA HIS A 64 11.28 23.41 -9.46
C HIS A 64 10.93 21.91 -9.38
N LEU A 65 9.63 21.54 -9.42
CA LEU A 65 9.17 20.16 -9.26
C LEU A 65 9.79 19.18 -10.26
N TYR A 66 10.12 19.64 -11.47
CA TYR A 66 10.72 18.81 -12.52
C TYR A 66 12.18 19.15 -12.80
N ASN A 67 12.83 19.94 -11.93
CA ASN A 67 14.24 20.25 -12.09
C ASN A 67 15.08 19.03 -11.65
N GLN A 68 15.80 18.43 -12.62
CA GLN A 68 16.55 17.20 -12.42
C GLN A 68 17.67 17.38 -11.37
N SER A 69 18.25 18.57 -11.24
CA SER A 69 19.28 18.85 -10.22
C SER A 69 18.83 18.63 -8.77
N ASN A 70 17.52 18.55 -8.52
CA ASN A 70 16.96 18.34 -7.19
C ASN A 70 16.82 16.85 -6.83
N TYR A 71 17.11 15.92 -7.75
CA TYR A 71 16.81 14.50 -7.55
C TYR A 71 17.96 13.58 -7.92
N LEU A 72 18.06 12.45 -7.23
CA LEU A 72 18.91 11.33 -7.64
C LEU A 72 18.37 10.63 -8.90
N TRP A 73 17.05 10.51 -8.99
CA TRP A 73 16.32 10.08 -10.19
C TRP A 73 15.10 10.98 -10.40
N ASP A 74 14.77 11.28 -11.64
CA ASP A 74 13.77 12.29 -11.97
C ASP A 74 12.38 11.92 -11.43
N PHE A 75 11.69 12.91 -10.87
CA PHE A 75 10.26 12.82 -10.66
C PHE A 75 9.52 12.94 -12.01
N ARG A 76 8.77 11.91 -12.39
CA ARG A 76 8.11 11.80 -13.72
C ARG A 76 6.60 11.65 -13.64
N TYR A 77 6.04 11.84 -12.44
CA TYR A 77 4.61 11.62 -12.20
C TYR A 77 3.83 12.93 -12.36
N PHE A 78 2.51 12.81 -12.47
CA PHE A 78 1.61 13.95 -12.59
C PHE A 78 1.77 14.89 -11.38
N PRO A 79 1.77 16.23 -11.53
CA PRO A 79 2.13 17.16 -10.45
C PRO A 79 1.30 16.98 -9.18
N LEU A 80 -0.01 16.73 -9.31
CA LEU A 80 -0.90 16.52 -8.16
C LEU A 80 -0.54 15.29 -7.33
N SER A 81 0.22 14.32 -7.87
CA SER A 81 0.67 13.17 -7.09
C SER A 81 1.66 13.56 -5.99
N ALA A 82 2.36 14.69 -6.13
CA ALA A 82 3.26 15.23 -5.12
C ALA A 82 2.53 15.55 -3.79
N LEU A 83 1.25 15.93 -3.86
CA LEU A 83 0.41 16.21 -2.69
C LEU A 83 0.33 15.02 -1.72
N PHE A 84 0.38 13.79 -2.23
CA PHE A 84 0.36 12.58 -1.40
C PHE A 84 1.59 12.43 -0.52
N PHE A 85 2.69 13.11 -0.86
CA PHE A 85 3.97 12.98 -0.17
C PHE A 85 4.31 14.13 0.77
N ILE A 86 3.54 15.23 0.72
CA ILE A 86 3.63 16.34 1.67
C ILE A 86 3.64 15.86 3.13
N PRO A 87 2.72 14.99 3.59
CA PRO A 87 2.70 14.58 5.00
C PRO A 87 3.95 13.80 5.45
N PHE A 88 4.67 13.17 4.52
CA PHE A 88 5.92 12.49 4.85
C PHE A 88 7.11 13.46 4.83
N SER A 89 7.08 14.45 3.94
CA SER A 89 8.17 15.42 3.73
C SER A 89 8.35 16.38 4.90
N ILE A 90 7.30 16.60 5.70
CA ILE A 90 7.35 17.40 6.93
C ILE A 90 8.06 16.68 8.10
N LEU A 91 8.30 15.37 7.99
CA LEU A 91 9.03 14.59 8.98
C LEU A 91 10.52 14.55 8.62
N ASN A 92 11.39 14.18 9.57
CA ASN A 92 12.75 13.77 9.20
C ASN A 92 12.70 12.52 8.31
N PHE A 93 13.66 12.38 7.41
CA PHE A 93 13.67 11.36 6.35
C PHE A 93 13.49 9.93 6.88
N GLU A 94 14.18 9.57 7.97
CA GLU A 94 14.12 8.25 8.57
C GLU A 94 12.73 7.95 9.14
N ALA A 95 12.14 8.88 9.88
CA ALA A 95 10.78 8.76 10.38
C ALA A 95 9.75 8.73 9.23
N ALA A 96 9.95 9.57 8.21
CA ALA A 96 9.12 9.63 7.03
C ALA A 96 9.04 8.28 6.32
N PHE A 97 10.19 7.60 6.16
CA PHE A 97 10.24 6.28 5.54
C PHE A 97 9.47 5.23 6.35
N VAL A 98 9.63 5.20 7.67
CA VAL A 98 8.89 4.27 8.55
C VAL A 98 7.39 4.51 8.44
N VAL A 99 6.96 5.77 8.50
CA VAL A 99 5.54 6.15 8.38
C VAL A 99 4.99 5.80 7.00
N PHE A 100 5.72 6.07 5.92
CA PHE A 100 5.35 5.69 4.55
C PHE A 100 5.19 4.18 4.40
N THR A 101 6.10 3.40 4.99
CA THR A 101 6.05 1.94 4.93
C THR A 101 4.85 1.39 5.70
N ILE A 102 4.52 1.97 6.87
CA ILE A 102 3.29 1.65 7.62
C ILE A 102 2.05 2.06 6.80
N PHE A 103 2.07 3.23 6.16
CA PHE A 103 0.97 3.68 5.31
C PHE A 103 0.72 2.71 4.14
N ASN A 104 1.78 2.19 3.52
CA ASN A 104 1.70 1.16 2.48
C ASN A 104 1.04 -0.15 2.99
N LEU A 105 1.23 -0.53 4.26
CA LEU A 105 0.48 -1.64 4.87
C LEU A 105 -1.02 -1.33 4.95
N LEU A 106 -1.39 -0.12 5.37
CA LEU A 106 -2.78 0.30 5.42
C LEU A 106 -3.41 0.34 4.02
N LEU A 107 -2.68 0.82 3.01
CA LEU A 107 -3.10 0.78 1.61
C LEU A 107 -3.35 -0.65 1.13
N ASN A 108 -2.48 -1.60 1.44
CA ASN A 108 -2.70 -3.01 1.08
C ASN A 108 -3.98 -3.59 1.70
N ILE A 109 -4.31 -3.22 2.94
CA ILE A 109 -5.56 -3.61 3.59
C ILE A 109 -6.75 -3.00 2.83
N LEU A 110 -6.69 -1.71 2.49
CA LEU A 110 -7.74 -1.02 1.74
C LEU A 110 -7.94 -1.63 0.34
N ILE A 111 -6.85 -1.87 -0.38
CA ILE A 111 -6.85 -2.55 -1.69
C ILE A 111 -7.52 -3.93 -1.58
N SER A 112 -7.19 -4.69 -0.54
CA SER A 112 -7.79 -6.01 -0.30
C SER A 112 -9.30 -5.92 -0.06
N ILE A 113 -9.76 -4.89 0.66
CA ILE A 113 -11.19 -4.64 0.90
C ILE A 113 -11.90 -4.28 -0.41
N ILE A 114 -11.32 -3.40 -1.22
CA ILE A 114 -11.91 -3.00 -2.51
C ILE A 114 -11.95 -4.19 -3.46
N LEU A 115 -10.85 -4.95 -3.57
CA LEU A 115 -10.78 -6.15 -4.39
C LEU A 115 -11.83 -7.18 -3.98
N TYR A 116 -11.99 -7.42 -2.68
CA TYR A 116 -13.08 -8.26 -2.16
C TYR A 116 -14.44 -7.78 -2.65
N LYS A 117 -14.73 -6.47 -2.51
CA LYS A 117 -16.02 -5.90 -2.91
C LYS A 117 -16.27 -6.04 -4.41
N ILE A 118 -15.29 -5.73 -5.26
CA ILE A 118 -15.38 -5.88 -6.73
C ILE A 118 -15.73 -7.34 -7.07
N ILE A 119 -14.99 -8.30 -6.52
CA ILE A 119 -15.24 -9.72 -6.81
C ILE A 119 -16.64 -10.13 -6.36
N MET A 120 -17.12 -9.64 -5.22
CA MET A 120 -18.47 -9.93 -4.74
C MET A 120 -19.58 -9.26 -5.56
N ILE A 121 -19.31 -8.14 -6.25
CA ILE A 121 -20.27 -7.49 -7.17
C ILE A 121 -20.40 -8.30 -8.46
N ILE A 122 -19.27 -8.66 -9.08
CA ILE A 122 -19.25 -9.35 -10.38
C ILE A 122 -19.79 -10.77 -10.27
N LYS A 123 -19.63 -11.38 -9.09
CA LYS A 123 -19.95 -12.78 -8.89
C LYS A 123 -21.46 -13.05 -8.84
N SER A 124 -21.91 -14.00 -9.66
CA SER A 124 -23.25 -14.61 -9.56
C SER A 124 -23.47 -15.27 -8.19
N LYS A 125 -24.66 -15.07 -7.58
CA LYS A 125 -25.06 -15.47 -6.22
C LYS A 125 -25.12 -17.00 -5.95
N ASN A 126 -24.47 -17.83 -6.77
CA ASN A 126 -24.87 -19.23 -6.88
C ASN A 126 -24.25 -20.22 -5.87
N ASN A 127 -23.34 -19.87 -4.95
CA ASN A 127 -22.91 -20.83 -3.91
C ASN A 127 -22.42 -20.20 -2.58
N GLY A 128 -22.68 -20.85 -1.44
CA GLY A 128 -22.32 -20.36 -0.10
C GLY A 128 -20.85 -20.48 0.31
N ASP A 129 -20.03 -21.29 -0.37
CA ASP A 129 -18.61 -21.49 -0.06
C ASP A 129 -17.67 -20.46 -0.73
N ASP A 130 -18.30 -19.49 -1.38
CA ASP A 130 -17.68 -18.55 -2.28
C ASP A 130 -16.89 -17.44 -1.59
N ASP A 131 -17.35 -17.01 -0.41
CA ASP A 131 -16.68 -16.03 0.43
C ASP A 131 -15.26 -16.50 0.82
N LYS A 132 -15.14 -17.75 1.29
CA LYS A 132 -13.85 -18.32 1.71
C LYS A 132 -12.86 -18.37 0.55
N ARG A 133 -13.34 -18.66 -0.67
CA ARG A 133 -12.51 -18.73 -1.87
C ARG A 133 -11.95 -17.35 -2.24
N VAL A 134 -12.78 -16.30 -2.18
CA VAL A 134 -12.33 -14.92 -2.44
C VAL A 134 -11.29 -14.49 -1.41
N VAL A 135 -11.56 -14.74 -0.13
CA VAL A 135 -10.61 -14.46 0.96
C VAL A 135 -9.29 -15.21 0.73
N LYS A 136 -9.33 -16.48 0.33
CA LYS A 136 -8.13 -17.28 0.04
C LYS A 136 -7.28 -16.64 -1.06
N TYR A 137 -7.89 -16.19 -2.16
CA TYR A 137 -7.16 -15.54 -3.25
C TYR A 137 -6.56 -14.20 -2.84
N ILE A 138 -7.27 -13.40 -2.04
CA ILE A 138 -6.74 -12.17 -1.48
C ILE A 138 -5.54 -12.46 -0.57
N CYS A 139 -5.60 -13.52 0.23
CA CYS A 139 -4.46 -13.94 1.05
C CYS A 139 -3.26 -14.33 0.17
N ILE A 140 -3.49 -15.06 -0.93
CA ILE A 140 -2.42 -15.43 -1.87
C ILE A 140 -1.80 -14.19 -2.52
N TYR A 141 -2.63 -13.23 -2.94
CA TYR A 141 -2.19 -11.93 -3.45
C TYR A 141 -1.26 -11.24 -2.44
N LEU A 142 -1.70 -11.08 -1.19
CA LEU A 142 -0.90 -10.41 -0.13
C LEU A 142 0.42 -11.12 0.16
N MET A 143 0.48 -12.45 0.01
CA MET A 143 1.71 -13.22 0.20
C MET A 143 2.69 -13.13 -0.99
N GLY A 144 2.28 -12.52 -2.10
CA GLY A 144 3.08 -12.43 -3.32
C GLY A 144 4.38 -11.64 -3.14
N LEU A 145 5.45 -12.11 -3.78
CA LEU A 145 6.78 -11.47 -3.78
C LEU A 145 6.80 -9.99 -4.23
N PRO A 146 5.97 -9.55 -5.19
CA PRO A 146 5.96 -8.13 -5.58
C PRO A 146 5.71 -7.16 -4.43
N HIS A 147 5.00 -7.60 -3.38
CA HIS A 147 4.76 -6.75 -2.21
C HIS A 147 6.04 -6.45 -1.42
N VAL A 148 6.87 -7.46 -1.16
CA VAL A 148 8.12 -7.23 -0.42
C VAL A 148 9.06 -6.32 -1.20
N LEU A 149 9.14 -6.48 -2.53
CA LEU A 149 9.93 -5.59 -3.39
C LEU A 149 9.39 -4.17 -3.38
N ASN A 150 8.06 -3.99 -3.40
CA ASN A 150 7.46 -2.66 -3.33
C ASN A 150 7.84 -1.95 -2.02
N TYR A 151 7.86 -2.66 -0.89
CA TYR A 151 8.29 -2.09 0.39
C TYR A 151 9.80 -1.78 0.41
N ILE A 152 10.64 -2.74 0.00
CA ILE A 152 12.11 -2.58 0.00
C ILE A 152 12.56 -1.41 -0.86
N TYR A 153 11.94 -1.22 -2.03
CA TYR A 153 12.30 -0.15 -2.96
C TYR A 153 11.51 1.14 -2.75
N GLY A 154 10.57 1.19 -1.80
CA GLY A 154 9.78 2.40 -1.52
C GLY A 154 8.87 2.83 -2.68
N GLN A 155 8.39 1.87 -3.45
CA GLN A 155 7.60 2.12 -4.66
C GLN A 155 6.16 2.55 -4.37
N ILE A 156 5.58 3.29 -5.31
CA ILE A 156 4.22 3.83 -5.22
C ILE A 156 3.16 2.95 -5.92
N ASN A 157 3.48 1.72 -6.28
CA ASN A 157 2.56 0.86 -7.05
C ASN A 157 1.23 0.63 -6.34
N LEU A 158 1.21 0.69 -5.00
CA LEU A 158 -0.01 0.58 -4.21
C LEU A 158 -0.97 1.76 -4.43
N TYR A 159 -0.46 2.97 -4.65
CA TYR A 159 -1.29 4.13 -5.00
C TYR A 159 -1.96 3.92 -6.35
N ILE A 160 -1.18 3.49 -7.35
CA ILE A 160 -1.68 3.20 -8.70
C ILE A 160 -2.73 2.10 -8.64
N THR A 161 -2.43 1.00 -7.94
CA THR A 161 -3.35 -0.13 -7.75
C THR A 161 -4.64 0.32 -7.07
N LEU A 162 -4.55 1.15 -6.02
CA LEU A 162 -5.71 1.69 -5.34
C LEU A 162 -6.60 2.50 -6.28
N PHE A 163 -6.02 3.42 -7.07
CA PHE A 163 -6.80 4.26 -7.99
C PHE A 163 -7.46 3.44 -9.09
N LEU A 164 -6.75 2.47 -9.69
CA LEU A 164 -7.31 1.59 -10.71
C LEU A 164 -8.47 0.76 -10.17
N LEU A 165 -8.30 0.13 -9.01
CA LEU A 165 -9.36 -0.67 -8.40
C LEU A 165 -10.53 0.18 -7.92
N THR A 166 -10.27 1.38 -7.40
CA THR A 166 -11.33 2.30 -7.00
C THR A 166 -12.14 2.76 -8.21
N SER A 167 -11.46 3.10 -9.32
CA SER A 167 -12.12 3.45 -10.58
C SER A 167 -13.01 2.30 -11.09
N LEU A 168 -12.48 1.07 -11.09
CA LEU A 168 -13.25 -0.12 -11.47
C LEU A 168 -14.44 -0.35 -10.52
N TYR A 169 -14.25 -0.20 -9.21
CA TYR A 169 -15.32 -0.36 -8.22
C TYR A 169 -16.44 0.67 -8.37
N ILE A 170 -16.12 1.91 -8.76
CA ILE A 170 -17.11 2.96 -9.01
C ILE A 170 -17.87 2.70 -10.32
N PHE A 171 -17.21 2.10 -11.31
CA PHE A 171 -17.81 1.78 -12.60
C PHE A 171 -18.83 0.62 -12.54
N LEU A 172 -18.61 -0.34 -11.63
CA LEU A 172 -19.46 -1.52 -11.42
C LEU A 172 -20.65 -1.23 -10.50
#